data_AF-A0A7J7H612-F1
#
_entry.id   AF-A0A7J7H612-F1
#
_cell.length_a   1.000
_cell.length_b   1.000
_cell.length_c   1.000
_cell.angle_alpha   90.00
_cell.angle_beta   90.00
_cell.angle_gamma   90.00
#
_symmetry.space_group_name_H-M   'P 1'
#
loop_
_entity.id
_entity.type
_entity.pdbx_description
1 polymer ?
#
loop_
_entity_poly.entity_id
_entity_poly.type
_entity_poly.pdbx_seq_one_letter_code
_entity_poly.pdbx_strand_id
1 'polypeptide(L)'
;MGRNHDYFEMGNLDIFSGRGPCIGGPLCHLNLTSDGSGAHHGWFCEYIEVTSTGPHKECSQTIFYVDRWLATDAPPFDLTVVLDGCLKDDGPRKHGETGAFVVGKQQQQPIGSASE
;
A
#
# COMPACT_ATOMS: atom_id res chain seq x y z
N MET A 1 -5.83 -10.51 13.71
CA MET A 1 -6.94 -9.64 14.14
C MET A 1 -8.24 -10.45 14.19
N GLY A 2 -9.18 -10.09 15.06
CA GLY A 2 -10.40 -10.87 15.35
C GLY A 2 -11.69 -10.19 14.87
N ARG A 3 -12.84 -10.83 15.13
CA ARG A 3 -14.18 -10.37 14.70
C ARG A 3 -14.65 -9.03 15.28
N ASN A 4 -14.08 -8.60 16.40
CA ASN A 4 -14.48 -7.39 17.12
C ASN A 4 -13.38 -6.31 17.10
N HIS A 5 -12.42 -6.43 16.17
CA HIS A 5 -11.40 -5.41 15.99
C HIS A 5 -11.95 -4.31 15.09
N ASP A 6 -11.72 -3.06 15.49
CA ASP A 6 -12.05 -1.89 14.69
C ASP A 6 -10.87 -1.60 13.76
N TYR A 7 -11.09 -1.78 12.46
CA TYR A 7 -10.05 -1.63 11.44
C TYR A 7 -10.10 -0.22 10.86
N PHE A 8 -8.99 0.24 10.29
CA PHE A 8 -8.85 1.52 9.59
C PHE A 8 -8.88 2.75 10.52
N GLU A 9 -8.57 2.53 11.80
CA GLU A 9 -8.48 3.58 12.81
C GLU A 9 -7.17 4.38 12.71
N MET A 10 -7.24 5.67 13.05
CA MET A 10 -6.08 6.56 13.00
C MET A 10 -4.93 6.05 13.90
N GLY A 11 -3.72 5.97 13.33
CA GLY A 11 -2.51 5.56 14.04
C GLY A 11 -2.34 4.05 14.19
N ASN A 12 -3.26 3.24 13.66
CA ASN A 12 -3.15 1.78 13.68
C ASN A 12 -2.60 1.22 12.36
N LEU A 13 -1.83 0.13 12.47
CA LEU A 13 -1.40 -0.69 11.34
C LEU A 13 -2.22 -1.98 11.33
N ASP A 14 -3.06 -2.13 10.30
CA ASP A 14 -3.86 -3.33 10.11
C ASP A 14 -3.16 -4.35 9.22
N ILE A 15 -3.14 -5.61 9.66
CA ILE A 15 -2.47 -6.71 8.95
C ILE A 15 -3.50 -7.77 8.58
N PHE A 16 -3.57 -8.05 7.28
CA PHE A 16 -4.44 -9.07 6.69
C PHE A 16 -3.60 -10.17 6.06
N SER A 17 -4.05 -11.42 6.17
CA SER A 17 -3.42 -12.56 5.52
C SER A 17 -4.46 -13.47 4.88
N GLY A 18 -4.10 -14.06 3.74
CA GLY A 18 -4.98 -14.92 2.95
C GLY A 18 -4.19 -15.91 2.11
N ARG A 19 -4.86 -16.97 1.65
CA ARG A 19 -4.31 -17.95 0.70
C ARG A 19 -5.03 -17.82 -0.62
N GLY A 20 -4.27 -17.89 -1.71
CA GLY A 20 -4.81 -17.81 -3.07
C GLY A 20 -3.88 -18.47 -4.09
N PRO A 21 -4.23 -18.40 -5.38
CA PRO A 21 -3.36 -18.83 -6.46
C PRO A 21 -2.01 -18.14 -6.41
N CYS A 22 -0.99 -18.84 -6.90
CA CYS A 22 0.37 -18.32 -6.95
C CYS A 22 0.47 -17.08 -7.85
N ILE A 23 0.95 -15.98 -7.29
CA ILE A 23 1.25 -14.74 -8.03
C ILE A 23 2.64 -14.90 -8.70
N GLY A 24 2.81 -14.33 -9.89
CA GLY A 24 3.98 -14.55 -10.76
C GLY A 24 5.23 -13.75 -10.38
N GLY A 25 5.07 -12.64 -9.63
CA GLY A 25 6.15 -11.73 -9.25
C GLY A 25 5.67 -10.74 -8.19
N PRO A 26 6.48 -9.71 -7.85
CA PRO A 26 6.00 -8.60 -7.05
C PRO A 26 4.76 -7.98 -7.71
N LEU A 27 3.81 -7.53 -6.89
CA LEU A 27 2.64 -6.84 -7.42
C LEU A 27 3.07 -5.50 -8.00
N CYS A 28 2.60 -5.15 -9.19
CA CYS A 28 2.90 -3.85 -9.78
C CYS A 28 1.70 -2.92 -9.83
N HIS A 29 0.50 -3.42 -9.57
CA HIS A 29 -0.74 -2.66 -9.63
C HIS A 29 -1.56 -2.86 -8.35
N LEU A 30 -2.06 -1.77 -7.79
CA LEU A 30 -2.95 -1.75 -6.63
C LEU A 30 -4.19 -0.91 -6.93
N ASN A 31 -5.37 -1.46 -6.68
CA ASN A 31 -6.62 -0.71 -6.59
C ASN A 31 -7.10 -0.79 -5.13
N LEU A 32 -7.10 0.34 -4.44
CA LEU A 32 -7.56 0.47 -3.07
C LEU A 32 -8.84 1.30 -3.08
N THR A 33 -9.92 0.76 -2.52
CA THR A 33 -11.23 1.39 -2.50
C THR A 33 -11.85 1.25 -1.11
N SER A 34 -12.36 2.36 -0.58
CA SER A 34 -13.26 2.37 0.57
C SER A 34 -14.70 2.41 0.08
N ASP A 35 -15.61 1.73 0.80
CA ASP A 35 -17.04 1.80 0.51
C ASP A 35 -17.71 3.06 1.10
N GLY A 36 -16.97 3.85 1.88
CA GLY A 36 -17.43 5.08 2.50
C GLY A 36 -18.55 4.89 3.52
N SER A 37 -18.69 3.68 4.09
CA SER A 37 -19.73 3.38 5.07
C SER A 37 -19.33 3.79 6.50
N GLY A 38 -20.32 4.02 7.36
CA GLY A 38 -20.11 4.42 8.75
C GLY A 38 -20.04 5.93 8.95
N ALA A 39 -19.95 6.37 10.21
CA ALA A 39 -19.66 7.75 10.55
C ALA A 39 -18.14 7.97 10.49
N HIS A 40 -17.68 9.12 9.99
CA HIS A 40 -16.26 9.43 9.88
C HIS A 40 -15.46 8.40 9.07
N HIS A 41 -15.98 7.98 7.92
CA HIS A 41 -15.39 6.97 7.03
C HIS A 41 -14.10 7.40 6.33
N GLY A 42 -13.57 8.57 6.64
CA GLY A 42 -12.34 9.10 6.05
C GLY A 42 -11.11 8.39 6.59
N TRP A 43 -10.36 7.75 5.69
CA TRP A 43 -9.15 7.02 6.06
C TRP A 43 -7.92 7.57 5.31
N PHE A 44 -6.93 8.05 6.05
CA PHE A 44 -5.63 8.41 5.47
C PHE A 44 -4.75 7.16 5.41
N CYS A 45 -4.46 6.70 4.20
CA CYS A 45 -3.57 5.57 3.97
C CYS A 45 -2.19 6.10 3.55
N GLU A 46 -1.17 5.86 4.37
CA GLU A 46 0.22 6.23 4.06
C GLU A 46 0.81 5.23 3.04
N TYR A 47 0.81 3.94 3.39
CA TYR A 47 1.32 2.89 2.51
C TYR A 47 0.59 1.57 2.71
N ILE A 48 0.72 0.69 1.70
CA ILE A 48 0.34 -0.71 1.78
C ILE A 48 1.55 -1.56 1.44
N GLU A 49 1.87 -2.49 2.32
CA GLU A 49 2.91 -3.48 2.10
C GLU A 49 2.27 -4.84 1.80
N VAL A 50 2.62 -5.42 0.67
CA VAL A 50 2.17 -6.76 0.26
C VAL A 50 3.36 -7.69 0.19
N THR A 51 3.31 -8.75 0.98
CA THR A 51 4.27 -9.86 0.94
C THR A 51 3.56 -11.12 0.45
N SER A 52 4.13 -11.74 -0.59
CA SER A 52 3.64 -13.01 -1.15
C SER A 52 4.72 -14.07 -1.06
N THR A 53 4.36 -15.22 -0.49
CA THR A 53 5.22 -16.40 -0.33
C THR A 53 4.50 -17.66 -0.81
N GLY A 54 5.26 -18.69 -1.19
CA GLY A 54 4.68 -19.96 -1.59
C GLY A 54 5.68 -21.10 -1.60
N PRO A 55 5.22 -22.36 -1.60
CA PRO A 55 6.09 -23.52 -1.73
C PRO A 55 6.90 -23.43 -3.04
N HIS A 56 8.23 -23.57 -2.92
CA HIS A 56 9.16 -23.51 -4.06
C HIS A 56 9.06 -22.21 -4.89
N LYS A 57 8.58 -21.12 -4.29
CA LYS A 57 8.59 -19.79 -4.88
C LYS A 57 9.36 -18.82 -4.00
N GLU A 58 10.13 -17.97 -4.65
CA GLU A 58 10.79 -16.86 -3.98
C GLU A 58 9.77 -15.93 -3.34
N CYS A 59 10.12 -15.40 -2.17
CA CYS A 59 9.36 -14.35 -1.53
C CYS A 59 9.39 -13.09 -2.41
N SER A 60 8.25 -12.43 -2.54
CA SER A 60 8.16 -11.13 -3.19
C SER A 60 7.47 -10.15 -2.26
N GLN A 61 8.01 -8.95 -2.21
CA GLN A 61 7.49 -7.85 -1.39
C GLN A 61 7.27 -6.63 -2.28
N THR A 62 6.18 -5.92 -2.06
CA THR A 62 5.88 -4.65 -2.72
C THR A 62 5.36 -3.66 -1.69
N ILE A 63 5.88 -2.44 -1.72
CA ILE A 63 5.39 -1.30 -0.98
C ILE A 63 4.73 -0.34 -1.98
N PHE A 64 3.46 -0.06 -1.75
CA PHE A 64 2.69 0.95 -2.44
C PHE A 64 2.54 2.17 -1.53
N TYR A 65 3.21 3.28 -1.88
CA TYR A 65 3.00 4.56 -1.19
C TYR A 65 1.74 5.22 -1.73
N VAL A 66 0.74 5.36 -0.86
CA VAL A 66 -0.58 5.91 -1.17
C VAL A 66 -0.65 7.41 -0.83
N ASP A 67 -0.20 7.78 0.38
CA ASP A 67 -0.11 9.15 0.91
C ASP A 67 -1.34 10.02 0.62
N ARG A 68 -2.53 9.49 0.88
CA ARG A 68 -3.79 10.13 0.50
C ARG A 68 -4.97 9.72 1.38
N TRP A 69 -5.92 10.64 1.53
CA TRP A 69 -7.26 10.38 2.06
C TRP A 69 -8.14 9.59 1.08
N LEU A 70 -8.70 8.47 1.54
CA LEU A 70 -9.86 7.81 0.95
C LEU A 70 -11.09 8.30 1.72
N ALA A 71 -11.65 9.43 1.27
CA ALA A 71 -12.68 10.15 2.01
C ALA A 71 -13.55 11.00 1.07
N THR A 72 -14.78 11.28 1.47
CA THR A 72 -15.67 12.22 0.74
C THR A 72 -15.64 13.64 1.31
N ASP A 73 -15.04 13.82 2.49
CA ASP A 73 -15.01 15.07 3.25
C ASP A 73 -13.59 15.66 3.38
N ALA A 74 -12.56 14.96 2.87
CA ALA A 74 -11.20 15.46 2.76
C ALA A 74 -10.67 15.35 1.31
N PRO A 75 -9.89 16.33 0.82
CA PRO A 75 -9.26 16.24 -0.50
C PRO A 75 -8.42 14.96 -0.64
N PRO A 76 -8.48 14.27 -1.81
CA PRO A 76 -9.08 14.70 -3.07
C PRO A 76 -10.58 14.42 -3.22
N PHE A 77 -11.31 14.11 -2.14
CA PHE A 77 -12.73 13.76 -2.15
C PHE A 77 -13.03 12.50 -2.97
N ASP A 78 -12.10 11.56 -2.96
CA ASP A 78 -12.17 10.29 -3.67
C ASP A 78 -12.07 9.14 -2.66
N LEU A 79 -12.85 8.09 -2.88
CA LEU A 79 -12.82 6.86 -2.08
C LEU A 79 -11.95 5.78 -2.74
N THR A 80 -11.36 6.07 -3.90
CA THR A 80 -10.55 5.12 -4.67
C THR A 80 -9.18 5.70 -4.99
N VAL A 81 -8.17 4.83 -4.98
CA VAL A 81 -6.84 5.13 -5.50
C VAL A 81 -6.32 3.93 -6.28
N VAL A 82 -5.82 4.21 -7.48
CA VAL A 82 -5.18 3.22 -8.34
C VAL A 82 -3.72 3.60 -8.51
N LEU A 83 -2.83 2.66 -8.19
CA LEU A 83 -1.40 2.80 -8.34
C LEU A 83 -0.91 1.77 -9.34
N ASP A 84 -0.38 2.24 -10.47
CA ASP A 84 0.18 1.41 -11.53
C ASP A 84 1.70 1.65 -11.65
N GLY A 85 2.47 0.63 -11.30
CA GLY A 85 3.91 0.55 -11.43
C GLY A 85 4.37 -0.46 -12.49
N CYS A 86 3.46 -1.06 -13.27
CA CYS A 86 3.78 -2.14 -14.19
C CYS A 86 4.65 -1.67 -15.38
N LEU A 87 4.57 -0.39 -15.74
CA LEU A 87 5.41 0.21 -16.80
C LEU A 87 6.88 0.44 -16.39
N LYS A 88 7.25 0.20 -15.12
CA LYS A 88 8.65 0.29 -14.65
C LYS A 88 9.39 -1.06 -14.71
N ASP A 89 8.75 -2.11 -15.23
CA ASP A 89 9.25 -3.49 -15.16
C ASP A 89 9.65 -4.06 -16.54
N ASP A 90 10.36 -3.28 -17.36
CA ASP A 90 10.98 -3.78 -18.60
C ASP A 90 12.37 -4.41 -18.37
N GLY A 91 12.71 -4.75 -17.12
CA GLY A 91 13.99 -5.34 -16.76
C GLY A 91 13.81 -6.58 -15.89
N PRO A 92 14.31 -7.77 -16.28
CA PRO A 92 14.35 -8.89 -15.36
C PRO A 92 15.13 -8.48 -14.11
N ARG A 93 14.52 -8.61 -12.94
CA ARG A 93 15.22 -8.45 -11.65
C ARG A 93 16.49 -9.26 -11.69
N LYS A 94 17.63 -8.58 -11.53
CA LYS A 94 18.91 -9.28 -11.46
C LYS A 94 18.89 -10.17 -10.22
N HIS A 95 19.30 -11.42 -10.39
CA HIS A 95 19.48 -12.37 -9.29
C HIS A 95 20.34 -11.69 -8.20
N GLY A 96 19.76 -11.38 -7.03
CA GLY A 96 20.45 -10.74 -5.91
C GLY A 96 19.91 -9.40 -5.41
N GLU A 97 18.90 -8.78 -6.04
CA GLU A 97 18.22 -7.62 -5.44
C GLU A 97 17.23 -8.07 -4.35
N THR A 98 17.67 -8.02 -3.09
CA THR A 98 16.88 -8.41 -1.91
C THR A 98 15.89 -7.34 -1.43
N GLY A 99 15.49 -6.42 -2.32
CA GLY A 99 14.67 -5.25 -1.99
C GLY A 99 13.19 -5.41 -2.32
N ALA A 100 12.33 -4.77 -1.53
CA ALA A 100 10.92 -4.61 -1.86
C ALA A 100 10.77 -3.82 -3.17
N PHE A 101 9.82 -4.24 -4.03
CA PHE A 101 9.36 -3.39 -5.12
C PHE A 101 8.69 -2.15 -4.55
N VAL A 102 8.95 -0.97 -5.10
CA VAL A 102 8.32 0.28 -4.61
C VAL A 102 7.51 0.92 -5.72
N VAL A 103 6.23 1.14 -5.45
CA VAL A 103 5.28 1.85 -6.31
C VAL A 103 4.83 3.13 -5.60
N GLY A 104 4.86 4.26 -6.31
CA GLY A 104 4.65 5.58 -5.71
C GLY A 104 5.96 6.29 -5.34
N LYS A 105 5.85 7.48 -4.74
CA LYS A 105 6.99 8.24 -4.20
C LYS A 105 6.77 8.38 -2.70
N GLN A 106 7.72 7.93 -1.88
CA GLN A 106 7.77 8.35 -0.49
C GLN A 106 8.02 9.86 -0.46
N GLN A 107 7.14 10.67 0.13
CA GLN A 107 7.45 12.08 0.33
C GLN A 107 8.61 12.21 1.32
N GLN A 108 9.83 12.40 0.82
CA GLN A 108 10.87 13.08 1.58
C GLN A 108 10.47 14.56 1.64
N GLN A 109 9.80 14.97 2.71
CA GLN A 109 9.90 16.37 3.13
C GLN A 109 11.26 16.52 3.81
N PRO A 110 12.16 17.38 3.31
CA PRO A 110 13.26 17.86 4.14
C PRO A 110 12.61 18.52 5.35
N ILE A 111 13.03 18.13 6.55
CA ILE A 111 12.77 18.91 7.76
C ILE A 111 13.45 20.25 7.52
N GLY A 112 12.69 21.21 7.00
CA GLY A 112 13.08 22.60 6.91
C GLY A 112 13.27 23.09 8.33
N SER A 113 14.52 23.38 8.67
CA SER A 113 14.93 24.13 9.85
C SER A 113 14.06 25.38 9.97
N ALA A 114 13.17 25.42 10.96
CA ALA A 114 12.67 26.68 11.49
C ALA A 114 13.55 27.01 12.69
N SER A 115 14.57 27.81 12.42
CA SER A 115 15.30 28.58 13.41
C SER A 115 14.50 29.85 13.70
N GLU A 116 14.51 30.24 14.99
CA GLU A 116 13.98 31.46 15.63
C GLU A 116 12.46 31.58 15.86
#